data_AF-A0A2V7R0J1-F1
#
_entry.id   AF-A0A2V7R0J1-F1
#
_cell.length_a   1.000
_cell.length_b   1.000
_cell.length_c   1.000
_cell.angle_alpha   90.00
_cell.angle_beta   90.00
_cell.angle_gamma   90.00
#
_symmetry.space_group_name_H-M   'P 1'
#
loop_
_entity.id
_entity.type
_entity.pdbx_description
1 polymer ?
#
loop_
_entity_poly.entity_id
_entity_poly.type
_entity_poly.pdbx_seq_one_letter_code
_entity_poly.pdbx_strand_id
1 'polypeptide(L)'
;MRARLIASTIAAAVAAPLAAQSPHTLTGNVALVGDYRFRGLSQTYTQPAVQGGVDFTHVNGAYLATWGSNVSGNQFLNGGSLELDVYGGYRWTVGRVGTDLGLQYYWYPGARVTTSIPVTATTRSKSTPACATVTSARSTRTP
;
A
#
# COMPACT_ATOMS: atom_id res chain seq x y z
N MET A 1 9.66 -34.22 -14.05
CA MET A 1 9.09 -34.15 -12.70
C MET A 1 9.34 -32.74 -12.16
N ARG A 2 8.31 -31.95 -11.85
CA ARG A 2 8.47 -30.56 -11.35
C ARG A 2 8.23 -30.56 -9.84
N ALA A 3 9.29 -30.44 -9.05
CA ALA A 3 9.20 -30.33 -7.60
C ALA A 3 8.60 -28.96 -7.23
N ARG A 4 7.50 -28.96 -6.47
CA ARG A 4 6.94 -27.75 -5.85
C ARG A 4 7.48 -27.67 -4.42
N LEU A 5 8.33 -26.68 -4.13
CA LEU A 5 8.69 -26.36 -2.75
C LEU A 5 7.54 -25.60 -2.11
N ILE A 6 7.01 -26.16 -1.01
CA ILE A 6 6.07 -25.48 -0.11
C ILE A 6 6.92 -24.88 1.00
N ALA A 7 7.06 -23.56 1.02
CA ALA A 7 7.71 -22.85 2.11
C ALA A 7 6.71 -22.68 3.27
N SER A 8 6.87 -23.47 4.33
CA SER A 8 6.14 -23.27 5.59
C SER A 8 6.82 -22.16 6.39
N THR A 9 6.14 -21.03 6.56
CA THR A 9 6.54 -19.98 7.50
C THR A 9 6.13 -20.37 8.92
N ILE A 10 7.09 -20.57 9.81
CA ILE A 10 6.84 -20.69 11.24
C ILE A 10 6.75 -19.28 11.82
N ALA A 11 5.54 -18.82 12.14
CA ALA A 11 5.33 -17.59 12.90
C ALA A 11 5.49 -17.91 14.40
N ALA A 12 6.60 -17.47 15.01
CA ALA A 12 6.75 -17.51 16.46
C ALA A 12 5.96 -16.36 17.09
N ALA A 13 4.85 -16.68 17.75
CA ALA A 13 4.09 -15.71 18.55
C ALA A 13 4.75 -15.55 19.93
N VAL A 14 5.41 -14.41 20.17
CA VAL A 14 5.76 -13.98 21.54
C VAL A 14 4.49 -13.43 22.18
N ALA A 15 4.03 -14.08 23.26
CA ALA A 15 2.91 -13.58 24.06
C ALA A 15 3.38 -12.40 24.92
N ALA A 16 2.85 -11.21 24.64
CA ALA A 16 3.03 -10.01 25.46
C ALA A 16 2.04 -9.99 26.66
N PRO A 17 2.39 -9.37 27.79
CA PRO A 17 1.51 -9.28 28.96
C PRO A 17 0.24 -8.46 28.65
N LEU A 18 -0.85 -8.79 29.35
CA LEU A 18 -2.17 -8.14 29.25
C LEU A 18 -2.09 -6.69 29.77
N ALA A 19 -1.59 -5.77 28.94
CA ALA A 19 -1.69 -4.34 29.18
C ALA A 19 -3.14 -3.88 28.97
N ALA A 20 -3.57 -2.84 29.70
CA ALA A 20 -4.84 -2.16 29.43
C ALA A 20 -4.94 -1.87 27.92
N GLN A 21 -6.03 -2.30 27.28
CA GLN A 21 -6.24 -2.08 25.85
C GLN A 21 -6.24 -0.57 25.58
N SER A 22 -5.15 -0.11 24.99
CA SER A 22 -5.07 1.25 24.46
C SER A 22 -6.26 1.48 23.52
N PRO A 23 -6.86 2.69 23.50
CA PRO A 23 -7.90 3.03 22.53
C PRO A 23 -7.35 3.08 21.09
N HIS A 24 -6.05 2.89 20.91
CA HIS A 24 -5.41 2.76 19.61
C HIS A 24 -4.53 1.50 19.52
N THR A 25 -4.39 0.99 18.31
CA THR A 25 -3.46 -0.09 17.97
C THR A 25 -2.50 0.40 16.89
N LEU A 26 -1.21 0.13 17.08
CA LEU A 26 -0.18 0.34 16.07
C LEU A 26 0.35 -1.03 15.62
N THR A 27 0.29 -1.31 14.33
CA THR A 27 0.86 -2.52 13.73
C THR A 27 1.87 -2.15 12.66
N GLY A 28 2.79 -3.05 12.36
CA GLY A 28 3.73 -2.87 11.27
C GLY A 28 4.16 -4.21 10.69
N ASN A 29 4.61 -4.17 9.44
CA ASN A 29 5.06 -5.34 8.70
C ASN A 29 6.25 -5.00 7.81
N VAL A 30 7.03 -6.04 7.51
CA VAL A 30 8.11 -5.99 6.52
C VAL A 30 8.14 -7.32 5.76
N ALA A 31 8.42 -7.26 4.47
CA ALA A 31 8.53 -8.41 3.60
C ALA A 31 9.65 -8.21 2.57
N LEU A 32 10.34 -9.30 2.24
CA LEU A 32 11.22 -9.39 1.09
C LEU A 32 10.55 -10.28 0.05
N VAL A 33 10.35 -9.76 -1.16
CA VAL A 33 9.73 -10.49 -2.27
C VAL A 33 10.66 -10.52 -3.48
N GLY A 34 10.50 -11.52 -4.35
CA GLY A 34 11.30 -11.62 -5.59
C GLY A 34 10.84 -10.67 -6.70
N ASP A 35 9.59 -10.23 -6.68
CA ASP A 35 9.00 -9.31 -7.67
C ASP A 35 7.81 -8.59 -7.02
N TYR A 36 7.86 -7.26 -6.92
CA TYR A 36 6.70 -6.48 -6.48
C TYR A 36 5.72 -6.35 -7.64
N ARG A 37 4.50 -6.87 -7.48
CA ARG A 37 3.43 -6.74 -8.47
C ARG A 37 2.27 -5.92 -7.95
N PHE A 38 2.03 -4.77 -8.59
CA PHE A 38 0.83 -3.97 -8.36
C PHE A 38 -0.21 -4.27 -9.44
N ARG A 39 -1.37 -4.80 -9.03
CA ARG A 39 -2.49 -5.16 -9.94
C ARG A 39 -2.07 -6.07 -11.12
N GLY A 40 -1.12 -6.96 -10.87
CA GLY A 40 -0.59 -7.90 -11.87
C GLY A 40 0.60 -7.38 -12.69
N LEU A 41 0.93 -6.09 -12.61
CA LEU A 41 2.08 -5.50 -13.29
C LEU A 41 3.30 -5.48 -12.37
N SER A 42 4.45 -5.92 -12.89
CA SER A 42 5.72 -5.86 -12.14
C SER A 42 6.17 -4.41 -12.01
N GLN A 43 6.35 -3.96 -10.76
CA GLN A 43 6.84 -2.64 -10.40
C GLN A 43 8.37 -2.61 -10.30
N THR A 44 9.01 -3.77 -10.08
CA THR A 44 10.47 -3.90 -9.95
C THR A 44 11.13 -4.56 -11.16
N TYR A 45 10.40 -4.87 -12.23
CA TYR A 45 10.91 -5.60 -13.40
C TYR A 45 11.58 -6.92 -13.00
N THR A 46 10.85 -7.75 -12.24
CA THR A 46 11.31 -9.08 -11.76
C THR A 46 12.53 -9.05 -10.84
N GLN A 47 12.85 -7.89 -10.27
CA GLN A 47 13.91 -7.73 -9.29
C GLN A 47 13.35 -7.75 -7.87
N PRO A 48 14.16 -8.16 -6.87
CA PRO A 48 13.72 -8.19 -5.47
C PRO A 48 13.21 -6.85 -4.96
N ALA A 49 12.23 -6.90 -4.06
CA ALA A 49 11.66 -5.73 -3.41
C ALA A 49 11.56 -5.92 -1.89
N VAL A 50 11.92 -4.88 -1.15
CA VAL A 50 11.62 -4.72 0.27
C VAL A 50 10.36 -3.90 0.39
N GLN A 51 9.36 -4.46 1.07
CA GLN A 51 8.04 -3.89 1.23
C GLN A 51 7.71 -3.81 2.71
N GLY A 52 6.99 -2.78 3.12
CA GLY A 52 6.59 -2.67 4.52
C GLY A 52 5.62 -1.54 4.76
N GLY A 53 5.07 -1.51 5.96
CA GLY A 53 4.08 -0.53 6.34
C GLY A 53 3.88 -0.42 7.84
N VAL A 54 3.16 0.63 8.22
CA VAL A 54 2.73 0.89 9.59
C VAL A 54 1.26 1.31 9.54
N ASP A 55 0.43 0.68 10.36
CA ASP A 55 -0.98 1.02 10.48
C ASP A 55 -1.30 1.50 11.89
N PHE A 56 -1.98 2.63 11.97
CA PHE A 56 -2.61 3.14 13.17
C PHE A 56 -4.13 2.97 13.05
N THR A 57 -4.75 2.41 14.08
CA THR A 57 -6.20 2.30 14.20
C THR A 57 -6.65 2.78 15.57
N HIS A 58 -7.83 3.40 15.62
CA HIS A 58 -8.45 3.85 16.86
C HIS A 58 -9.82 3.17 17.05
N VAL A 59 -10.23 2.93 18.30
CA VAL A 59 -11.47 2.21 18.65
C VAL A 59 -12.75 2.90 18.17
N ASN A 60 -12.69 4.19 17.85
CA ASN A 60 -13.82 4.91 17.22
C ASN A 60 -14.01 4.55 15.74
N GLY A 61 -13.02 3.87 15.11
CA GLY A 61 -13.05 3.49 13.71
C GLY A 61 -12.14 4.32 12.80
N ALA A 62 -11.53 5.41 13.30
CA ALA A 62 -10.55 6.16 12.55
C ALA A 62 -9.27 5.33 12.34
N TYR A 63 -8.67 5.44 11.15
CA TYR A 63 -7.39 4.81 10.87
C TYR A 63 -6.54 5.65 9.92
N LEU A 64 -5.22 5.49 10.04
CA LEU A 64 -4.21 6.10 9.19
C LEU A 64 -3.05 5.12 9.06
N ALA A 65 -2.51 4.97 7.87
CA ALA A 65 -1.49 3.99 7.59
C ALA A 65 -0.61 4.39 6.42
N THR A 66 0.57 3.79 6.39
CA THR A 66 1.50 3.93 5.29
C THR A 66 1.98 2.56 4.84
N TRP A 67 2.24 2.45 3.54
CA TRP A 67 2.90 1.31 2.94
C TRP A 67 3.95 1.82 1.97
N GLY A 68 5.02 1.08 1.76
CA GLY A 68 6.00 1.44 0.74
C GLY A 68 6.82 0.28 0.25
N SER A 69 7.38 0.46 -0.94
CA SER A 69 8.28 -0.49 -1.58
C SER A 69 9.26 0.22 -2.48
N ASN A 70 10.45 -0.36 -2.66
CA ASN A 70 11.25 0.02 -3.82
C ASN A 70 10.52 -0.34 -5.11
N VAL A 71 10.68 0.51 -6.13
CA VAL A 71 10.21 0.29 -7.50
C VAL A 71 11.38 0.49 -8.47
N SER A 72 11.25 0.00 -9.69
CA SER A 72 12.27 0.19 -10.70
C SER A 72 12.21 1.62 -11.26
N GLY A 73 13.37 2.23 -11.48
CA GLY A 73 13.48 3.50 -12.22
C GLY A 73 13.02 3.40 -13.68
N ASN A 74 12.78 2.19 -14.19
CA ASN A 74 12.15 1.96 -15.49
C ASN A 74 10.63 2.25 -15.47
N GLN A 75 9.99 2.26 -14.30
CA GLN A 75 8.55 2.60 -14.16
C GLN A 75 8.29 4.08 -14.46
N PHE A 76 9.22 4.97 -14.11
CA PHE A 76 9.14 6.42 -14.35
C PHE A 76 10.52 6.92 -14.78
N LEU A 77 10.63 7.39 -16.02
CA LEU A 77 11.89 7.84 -16.66
C LEU A 77 12.90 8.47 -15.67
N ASN A 78 13.87 7.66 -15.22
CA ASN A 78 15.00 8.04 -14.37
C ASN A 78 14.66 8.79 -13.06
N GLY A 79 13.48 8.57 -12.48
CA GLY A 79 12.98 9.45 -11.41
C GLY A 79 12.81 8.81 -10.03
N GLY A 80 11.99 7.77 -9.93
CA GLY A 80 11.55 7.24 -8.64
C GLY A 80 11.94 5.78 -8.48
N SER A 81 12.66 5.49 -7.39
CA SER A 81 12.96 4.12 -6.95
C SER A 81 12.16 3.71 -5.70
N LEU A 82 11.16 4.51 -5.34
CA LEU A 82 10.30 4.32 -4.16
C LEU A 82 8.84 4.62 -4.54
N GLU A 83 7.95 3.75 -4.06
CA GLU A 83 6.52 3.96 -3.96
C GLU A 83 6.19 4.10 -2.47
N LEU A 84 5.53 5.20 -2.10
CA LEU A 84 4.99 5.42 -0.76
C LEU A 84 3.49 5.69 -0.86
N ASP A 85 2.76 4.83 -0.20
CA ASP A 85 1.31 4.84 -0.13
C ASP A 85 0.91 5.37 1.24
N VAL A 86 0.01 6.34 1.28
CA VAL A 86 -0.60 6.84 2.51
C VAL A 86 -2.10 6.70 2.40
N TYR A 87 -2.70 5.98 3.35
CA TYR A 87 -4.14 5.78 3.39
C TYR A 87 -4.71 6.02 4.76
N GLY A 88 -5.94 6.51 4.78
CA GLY A 88 -6.68 6.73 6.01
C GLY A 88 -8.16 6.78 5.74
N GLY A 89 -8.94 6.68 6.80
CA GLY A 89 -10.38 6.62 6.68
C GLY A 89 -11.07 6.41 8.01
N TYR A 90 -12.34 6.07 7.91
CA TYR A 90 -13.20 5.81 9.06
C TYR A 90 -14.07 4.59 8.81
N ARG A 91 -14.11 3.70 9.79
CA ARG A 91 -14.93 2.48 9.77
C ARG A 91 -16.05 2.59 10.79
N TRP A 92 -17.25 2.20 10.41
CA TRP A 92 -18.39 2.17 11.32
C TRP A 92 -19.35 1.03 10.95
N THR A 93 -20.32 0.77 11.81
CA THR A 93 -21.34 -0.26 11.57
C THR A 93 -22.72 0.39 11.48
N VAL A 94 -23.49 0.03 10.46
CA VAL A 94 -24.90 0.39 10.31
C VAL A 94 -25.73 -0.88 10.39
N GLY A 95 -26.37 -1.12 11.54
CA GLY A 95 -27.08 -2.37 11.81
C GLY A 95 -26.12 -3.56 11.85
N ARG A 96 -26.19 -4.44 10.84
CA ARG A 96 -25.30 -5.60 10.66
C ARG A 96 -24.24 -5.40 9.57
N VAL A 97 -24.17 -4.20 8.98
CA VAL A 97 -23.27 -3.91 7.85
C VAL A 97 -22.08 -3.10 8.36
N GLY A 98 -20.87 -3.64 8.17
CA GLY A 98 -19.63 -2.88 8.32
C GLY A 98 -19.40 -1.98 7.11
N THR A 99 -19.19 -0.69 7.34
CA THR A 99 -18.97 0.34 6.33
C THR A 99 -17.59 0.96 6.53
N ASP A 100 -16.90 1.23 5.42
CA ASP A 100 -15.60 1.88 5.37
C ASP A 100 -15.66 3.01 4.34
N LEU A 101 -15.19 4.19 4.75
CA LEU A 101 -14.90 5.31 3.87
C LEU A 101 -13.44 5.70 4.05
N GLY A 102 -12.67 5.62 2.97
CA GLY A 102 -11.25 5.93 3.01
C GLY A 102 -10.72 6.57 1.74
N LEU A 103 -9.55 7.17 1.88
CA LEU A 103 -8.73 7.73 0.82
C LEU A 103 -7.37 7.05 0.83
N GLN A 104 -6.86 6.78 -0.36
CA GLN A 104 -5.50 6.29 -0.59
C GLN A 104 -4.79 7.25 -1.53
N TYR A 105 -3.58 7.64 -1.18
CA TYR A 105 -2.68 8.45 -2.00
C TYR A 105 -1.43 7.65 -2.33
N TYR A 106 -1.08 7.56 -3.62
CA TYR A 106 0.17 6.96 -4.09
C TYR A 106 1.16 8.08 -4.38
N TRP A 107 2.33 8.02 -3.75
CA TRP A 107 3.39 8.99 -3.91
C TRP A 107 4.65 8.32 -4.45
N TYR A 108 5.19 8.87 -5.53
CA TYR A 108 6.43 8.41 -6.14
C TYR A 108 7.48 9.53 -6.09
N PRO A 109 8.24 9.65 -4.99
CA PRO A 109 9.26 10.68 -4.86
C PRO A 109 10.27 10.60 -6.01
N GLY A 110 10.53 11.73 -6.65
CA GLY A 110 11.49 11.83 -7.75
C GLY A 110 10.97 11.33 -9.11
N ALA A 111 9.84 10.62 -9.18
CA ALA A 111 9.26 10.17 -10.43
C ALA A 111 8.95 11.33 -11.38
N ARG A 112 9.21 11.11 -12.67
CA ARG A 112 8.97 12.08 -13.74
C ARG A 112 8.08 11.44 -14.80
N VAL A 113 7.00 12.12 -15.16
CA VAL A 113 6.16 11.75 -16.31
C VAL A 113 6.50 12.70 -17.44
N THR A 114 7.08 12.19 -18.52
CA THR A 114 7.26 12.97 -19.75
C THR A 114 5.97 12.88 -20.55
N THR A 115 5.12 13.92 -20.49
CA THR A 115 4.02 14.09 -21.43
C THR A 115 4.58 14.57 -22.77
N SER A 116 5.10 13.66 -23.59
CA SER A 116 5.41 13.96 -25.00
C SER A 116 4.17 13.65 -25.86
N ILE A 117 3.12 14.45 -25.72
CA ILE A 117 2.16 14.65 -26.81
C ILE A 117 2.77 15.78 -27.65
N PRO A 118 3.00 15.61 -28.97
CA PRO A 118 3.49 16.68 -29.82
C PRO A 118 2.37 17.71 -30.05
N VAL A 119 2.08 18.50 -29.02
CA VAL A 119 1.43 19.80 -29.16
C VAL A 119 2.55 20.82 -28.99
N THR A 120 2.73 21.68 -29.99
CA THR A 120 3.64 22.81 -29.96
C THR A 120 3.28 23.74 -28.79
N ALA A 121 3.78 23.44 -27.60
CA ALA A 121 3.75 24.31 -26.42
C ALA A 121 4.81 23.81 -25.42
N THR A 122 5.96 24.49 -25.45
CA THR A 122 7.03 24.34 -24.47
C THR A 122 6.52 24.74 -23.09
N THR A 123 6.07 23.78 -22.28
CA THR A 123 6.00 23.96 -20.83
C THR A 123 6.32 22.63 -20.16
N ARG A 124 7.56 22.51 -19.69
CA ARG A 124 8.05 21.33 -18.96
C ARG A 124 7.37 21.29 -17.59
N SER A 125 6.20 20.65 -17.51
CA SER A 125 5.48 20.42 -16.26
C SER A 125 6.21 19.33 -15.45
N LYS A 126 6.63 19.68 -14.24
CA LYS A 126 7.28 18.80 -13.27
C LYS A 126 6.20 18.28 -12.30
N SER A 127 5.20 17.58 -12.81
CA SER A 127 4.08 17.08 -12.00
C SER A 127 4.39 15.69 -11.45
N THR A 128 4.37 15.57 -10.13
CA THR A 128 4.32 14.28 -9.43
C THR A 128 2.96 13.63 -9.71
N PRO A 129 2.89 12.40 -10.22
CA PRO A 129 1.61 11.72 -10.37
C PRO A 129 1.03 11.42 -8.98
N ALA A 130 -0.19 11.89 -8.76
CA ALA A 130 -0.95 11.83 -7.53
C ALA A 130 -2.32 11.24 -7.89
N CYS A 131 -2.56 9.96 -7.59
CA CYS A 131 -3.86 9.33 -7.83
C CYS A 131 -4.54 9.05 -6.48
N ALA A 132 -5.73 9.60 -6.26
CA ALA A 132 -6.55 9.32 -5.09
C ALA A 132 -7.62 8.29 -5.44
N THR A 133 -7.71 7.18 -4.69
CA THR A 133 -8.78 6.18 -4.85
C THR A 133 -9.72 6.21 -3.65
N VAL A 134 -11.02 6.29 -3.90
CA VAL A 134 -12.09 6.11 -2.90
C VAL A 134 -12.51 4.64 -2.93
N THR A 135 -12.44 3.97 -1.78
CA THR A 135 -12.88 2.56 -1.63
C THR A 135 -14.18 2.53 -0.82
N SER A 136 -15.20 1.81 -1.29
CA SER A 136 -16.45 1.54 -0.54
C SER A 136 -16.58 0.04 -0.23
N ALA A 137 -17.01 -0.29 0.99
CA ALA A 137 -16.97 -1.66 1.51
C ALA A 137 -18.15 -2.55 1.09
N ARG A 138 -17.82 -3.84 1.03
CA ARG A 138 -18.62 -5.02 0.65
C ARG A 138 -19.26 -5.66 1.89
N SER A 139 -20.53 -6.06 1.76
CA SER A 139 -21.32 -6.79 2.77
C SER A 139 -20.68 -8.13 3.15
N THR A 140 -20.28 -8.30 4.41
CA THR A 140 -19.99 -9.61 5.00
C THR A 140 -21.23 -10.09 5.76
N ARG A 141 -22.07 -10.87 5.07
CA ARG A 141 -23.13 -11.64 5.69
C ARG A 141 -22.48 -12.81 6.44
N THR A 142 -22.44 -12.76 7.77
CA THR A 142 -22.23 -13.97 8.59
C THR A 142 -23.60 -14.47 9.07
N PRO A 143 -23.76 -15.81 9.22
CA PRO A 143 -25.06 -16.49 9.25
C PRO A 143 -25.95 -16.11 10.43
#